data_AF-A0A0C3S1A4-F1
#
_entry.id   AF-A0A0C3S1A4-F1
#
_cell.length_a   1.000
_cell.length_b   1.000
_cell.length_c   1.000
_cell.angle_alpha   90.00
_cell.angle_beta   90.00
_cell.angle_gamma   90.00
#
_symmetry.space_group_name_H-M   'P 1'
#
loop_
_entity.id
_entity.type
_entity.pdbx_description
1 polymer ?
#
loop_
_entity_poly.entity_id
_entity_poly.type
_entity_poly.pdbx_seq_one_letter_code
_entity_poly.pdbx_strand_id
1 'polypeptide(L)'
;MVVRTSRSQKQRERWLDVHTFTPLGNRVFLPSPVPQARISSTDILSIFPTSDKISFASGMLELPPQAYSEYIELSSRMQEKYERLFAAMAETGRARRR
;
A
#
# COMPACT_ATOMS: atom_id res chain seq x y z
N MET A 1 -0.32 1.53 3.07
CA MET A 1 0.13 2.63 2.17
C MET A 1 -0.63 2.52 0.86
N VAL A 2 -1.07 3.63 0.29
CA VAL A 2 -1.70 3.66 -1.03
C VAL A 2 -0.76 4.37 -1.99
N VAL A 3 -0.71 3.90 -3.24
CA VAL A 3 0.18 4.45 -4.26
C VAL A 3 -0.59 4.72 -5.54
N ARG A 4 -0.15 5.72 -6.30
CA ARG A 4 -0.67 6.04 -7.63
C ARG A 4 0.47 5.97 -8.64
N THR A 5 0.26 5.33 -9.78
CA THR A 5 1.25 5.35 -10.86
C THR A 5 1.41 6.77 -11.41
N SER A 6 2.65 7.20 -11.63
CA SER A 6 2.95 8.51 -12.22
C SER A 6 2.69 8.53 -13.74
N ARG A 7 2.71 7.36 -14.38
CA ARG A 7 2.51 7.17 -15.81
C ARG A 7 1.78 5.87 -16.12
N SER A 8 1.13 5.81 -17.28
CA SER A 8 0.65 4.55 -17.86
C SER A 8 1.87 3.68 -18.19
N GLN A 9 1.96 2.50 -17.56
CA GLN A 9 3.06 1.57 -17.76
C GLN A 9 2.64 0.37 -18.61
N LYS A 10 3.59 -0.22 -19.34
CA LYS A 10 3.36 -1.42 -20.14
C LYS A 10 3.33 -2.66 -19.23
N GLN A 11 2.58 -3.69 -19.64
CA GLN A 11 2.28 -4.93 -18.89
C GLN A 11 3.51 -5.80 -18.52
N ARG A 12 4.75 -5.34 -18.74
CA ARG A 12 6.01 -6.06 -18.48
C ARG A 12 7.06 -5.23 -17.75
N GLU A 13 6.70 -4.06 -17.25
CA GLU A 13 7.62 -3.25 -16.46
C GLU A 13 7.78 -3.89 -15.07
N ARG A 14 9.03 -4.24 -14.72
CA ARG A 14 9.37 -4.83 -13.40
C ARG A 14 9.20 -3.82 -12.28
N TRP A 15 9.34 -2.54 -12.59
CA TRP A 15 9.38 -1.45 -11.63
C TRP A 15 8.39 -0.36 -12.01
N LEU A 16 7.61 0.08 -11.03
CA LEU A 16 6.59 1.09 -11.17
C LEU A 16 7.04 2.37 -10.50
N ASP A 17 7.11 3.45 -11.26
CA ASP A 17 7.26 4.78 -10.69
C ASP A 17 5.90 5.23 -10.14
N VAL A 18 5.85 5.47 -8.83
CA VAL A 18 4.61 5.75 -8.11
C VAL A 18 4.73 6.97 -7.21
N HIS A 19 3.60 7.64 -7.03
CA HIS A 19 3.39 8.60 -5.96
C HIS A 19 2.86 7.89 -4.74
N THR A 20 3.47 8.13 -3.58
CA THR A 20 3.10 7.43 -2.35
C THR A 20 2.27 8.32 -1.43
N PHE A 21 1.27 7.72 -0.80
CA PHE A 21 0.34 8.40 0.08
C PHE A 21 0.23 7.66 1.42
N THR A 22 0.30 8.44 2.50
CA THR A 22 0.16 7.97 3.88
C THR A 22 -1.25 8.27 4.38
N PRO A 23 -1.88 7.33 5.13
CA PRO A 23 -3.19 7.55 5.70
C PRO A 23 -3.15 8.70 6.72
N LEU A 24 -4.05 9.67 6.58
CA LEU A 24 -4.27 10.72 7.59
C LEU A 24 -5.44 10.35 8.50
N GLY A 25 -6.45 9.69 7.95
CA GLY A 25 -7.68 9.31 8.65
C GLY A 25 -8.92 9.59 7.78
N ASN A 26 -10.07 9.03 8.15
CA ASN A 26 -11.35 9.28 7.50
C ASN A 26 -11.33 9.16 5.96
N ARG A 27 -10.66 8.11 5.44
CA ARG A 27 -10.52 7.83 3.99
C ARG A 27 -9.64 8.80 3.21
N VAL A 28 -9.00 9.74 3.90
CA VAL A 28 -8.08 10.72 3.33
C VAL A 28 -6.64 10.25 3.50
N PHE A 29 -5.88 10.38 2.42
CA PHE A 29 -4.47 10.08 2.35
C PHE A 29 -3.71 11.31 1.87
N LEU A 30 -2.61 11.62 2.55
CA LEU A 30 -1.73 12.73 2.20
C LEU A 30 -0.50 12.23 1.44
N PRO A 31 0.13 13.09 0.61
CA PRO A 31 1.43 12.79 0.04
C PRO A 31 2.43 12.45 1.14
N SER A 32 3.10 11.31 0.98
CA SER A 32 4.20 10.92 1.86
C SER A 32 5.36 11.93 1.76
N PRO A 33 6.20 12.07 2.80
CA PRO A 33 7.46 12.81 2.72
C PRO A 33 8.41 12.27 1.62
N VAL A 34 8.18 11.04 1.13
CA VAL A 34 8.81 10.49 -0.08
C VAL A 34 7.75 10.39 -1.19
N PRO A 35 7.38 11.52 -1.81
CA PRO A 35 6.20 11.60 -2.68
C PRO A 35 6.40 10.86 -4.00
N GLN A 36 7.63 10.46 -4.36
CA GLN A 36 7.93 9.66 -5.53
C GLN A 36 8.82 8.49 -5.13
N ALA A 37 8.35 7.28 -5.42
CA ALA A 37 9.06 6.05 -5.13
C ALA A 37 9.01 5.11 -6.34
N ARG A 38 9.89 4.11 -6.34
CA ARG A 38 9.88 3.03 -7.31
C ARG A 38 9.60 1.73 -6.57
N ILE A 39 8.50 1.06 -6.93
CA ILE A 39 8.09 -0.21 -6.31
C ILE A 39 8.15 -1.34 -7.33
N SER A 40 8.39 -2.57 -6.89
CA SER A 40 8.30 -3.73 -7.78
C SER A 40 6.83 -3.96 -8.15
N SER A 41 6.56 -4.39 -9.38
CA SER A 41 5.21 -4.79 -9.78
C SER A 41 4.68 -5.99 -8.97
N THR A 42 5.58 -6.81 -8.43
CA THR A 42 5.25 -7.91 -7.51
C THR A 42 4.76 -7.46 -6.14
N ASP A 43 5.05 -6.20 -5.76
CA ASP A 43 4.67 -5.66 -4.45
C ASP A 43 3.27 -5.03 -4.47
N ILE A 44 2.64 -4.96 -5.65
CA ILE A 44 1.23 -4.54 -5.75
C ILE A 44 0.34 -5.65 -5.19
N LEU A 45 -0.43 -5.29 -4.17
CA LEU A 45 -1.37 -6.22 -3.54
C LEU A 45 -2.75 -6.19 -4.20
N SER A 46 -3.21 -5.00 -4.58
CA SER A 46 -4.50 -4.80 -5.22
C SER A 46 -4.48 -3.53 -6.06
N ILE A 47 -5.27 -3.53 -7.12
CA ILE A 47 -5.51 -2.38 -7.99
C ILE A 47 -6.99 -2.04 -7.85
N PHE A 48 -7.29 -0.84 -7.36
CA PHE A 48 -8.67 -0.36 -7.31
C PHE A 48 -9.19 -0.17 -8.74
N PRO A 49 -10.40 -0.65 -9.05
CA PRO A 49 -10.97 -0.51 -10.38
C PRO A 49 -11.19 0.96 -10.72
N THR A 50 -10.99 1.34 -11.99
CA THR A 50 -11.14 2.71 -12.50
C THR A 50 -12.58 3.26 -12.39
N SER A 51 -13.55 2.39 -12.07
CA SER A 51 -14.94 2.77 -11.78
C SER A 51 -15.07 3.53 -10.46
N ASP A 52 -14.11 3.37 -9.55
CA ASP A 52 -14.09 4.10 -8.30
C ASP A 52 -13.77 5.56 -8.62
N LYS A 53 -14.73 6.45 -8.30
CA LYS A 53 -14.57 7.90 -8.41
C LYS A 53 -13.59 8.37 -7.35
N ILE A 54 -12.31 8.10 -7.56
CA ILE A 54 -11.23 8.53 -6.68
C ILE A 54 -11.07 10.04 -6.86
N SER A 55 -11.31 10.79 -5.79
CA SER A 55 -11.17 12.24 -5.80
C SER A 55 -9.72 12.61 -5.45
N PHE A 56 -9.11 13.43 -6.30
CA PHE A 56 -7.80 14.01 -6.08
C PHE A 56 -7.97 15.52 -5.97
N ALA A 57 -8.07 16.03 -4.75
CA ALA A 57 -8.22 17.45 -4.49
C ALA A 57 -6.97 17.97 -3.77
N SER A 58 -6.32 18.99 -4.34
CA SER A 58 -5.23 19.73 -3.68
C SER A 58 -4.08 18.85 -3.17
N GLY A 59 -3.74 17.77 -3.88
CA GLY A 59 -2.69 16.82 -3.50
C GLY A 59 -3.11 15.76 -2.49
N MET A 60 -4.35 15.80 -1.99
CA MET A 60 -4.92 14.77 -1.14
C MET A 60 -5.61 13.71 -2.00
N LEU A 61 -5.45 12.45 -1.59
CA LEU A 61 -6.14 11.31 -2.16
C LEU A 61 -7.28 10.94 -1.23
N GLU A 62 -8.52 11.06 -1.70
CA GLU A 62 -9.70 10.61 -0.98
C GLU A 62 -10.25 9.34 -1.63
N LEU A 63 -10.33 8.28 -0.84
CA LEU A 63 -10.89 7.01 -1.30
C LEU A 63 -12.40 6.95 -1.08
N PRO A 64 -13.16 6.44 -2.07
CA PRO A 64 -14.56 6.09 -1.87
C PRO A 64 -14.75 5.12 -0.70
N PRO A 65 -15.97 5.05 -0.12
CA PRO A 65 -16.27 4.18 1.02
C PRO A 65 -15.86 2.72 0.77
N GLN A 66 -16.13 2.21 -0.44
CA GLN A 66 -15.87 0.82 -0.82
C GLN A 66 -14.37 0.53 -0.95
N ALA A 67 -13.63 1.35 -1.70
CA ALA A 67 -12.18 1.23 -1.81
C ALA A 67 -11.48 1.35 -0.45
N TYR A 68 -12.02 2.20 0.45
CA TYR A 68 -11.49 2.31 1.80
C TYR A 68 -11.75 1.07 2.66
N SER A 69 -12.94 0.45 2.60
CA SER A 69 -13.17 -0.81 3.31
C SER A 69 -12.25 -1.92 2.81
N GLU A 70 -12.05 -2.03 1.50
CA GLU A 70 -11.11 -2.99 0.90
C GLU A 70 -9.67 -2.72 1.36
N TYR A 71 -9.25 -1.46 1.38
CA TYR A 71 -7.94 -1.06 1.92
C TYR A 71 -7.76 -1.53 3.36
N ILE A 72 -8.76 -1.32 4.23
CA ILE A 72 -8.69 -1.72 5.64
C ILE A 72 -8.55 -3.24 5.76
N GLU A 73 -9.39 -4.01 5.06
CA GLU A 73 -9.32 -5.47 5.07
C GLU A 73 -7.96 -6.00 4.59
N LEU A 74 -7.48 -5.48 3.46
CA LEU A 74 -6.18 -5.87 2.91
C LEU A 74 -5.03 -5.49 3.85
N SER A 75 -5.08 -4.30 4.45
CA SER A 75 -4.06 -3.84 5.38
C SER A 75 -4.00 -4.71 6.65
N SER A 76 -5.16 -5.09 7.21
CA SER A 76 -5.26 -6.00 8.35
C SER A 76 -4.66 -7.37 8.04
N ARG A 77 -5.02 -7.96 6.89
CA ARG A 77 -4.49 -9.28 6.47
C ARG A 77 -2.97 -9.25 6.32
N MET A 78 -2.43 -8.17 5.77
CA MET A 78 -0.98 -8.03 5.61
C MET A 78 -0.30 -7.81 6.96
N GLN A 79 -0.89 -7.00 7.84
CA GLN A 79 -0.38 -6.79 9.19
C GLN A 79 -0.29 -8.12 9.95
N GLU A 80 -1.37 -8.92 9.95
CA GLU A 80 -1.37 -10.25 10.59
C GLU A 80 -0.28 -11.17 10.02
N LYS A 81 -0.10 -11.16 8.69
CA LYS A 81 0.94 -11.95 8.03
C LYS A 81 2.33 -11.54 8.51
N TYR A 82 2.61 -10.23 8.59
CA TYR A 82 3.88 -9.73 9.09
C TYR A 82 4.09 -10.05 10.56
N GLU A 83 3.07 -9.87 11.40
CA GLU A 83 3.13 -10.21 12.82
C GLU A 83 3.48 -11.69 13.03
N ARG A 84 2.87 -12.61 12.26
CA ARG A 84 3.20 -14.04 12.29
C ARG A 84 4.64 -14.32 11.88
N LEU A 85 5.13 -13.67 10.81
CA LEU A 85 6.52 -13.81 10.37
C LEU A 85 7.51 -13.30 11.44
N PHE A 86 7.22 -12.15 12.05
CA PHE A 86 8.04 -11.60 13.12
C PHE A 86 8.03 -12.48 14.38
N ALA A 87 6.87 -13.05 14.75
CA ALA A 87 6.76 -14.00 15.86
C ALA A 87 7.62 -15.25 15.63
N ALA A 88 7.50 -15.88 14.45
CA ALA A 88 8.30 -17.06 14.09
C ALA A 88 9.80 -16.75 14.04
N MET A 89 10.19 -15.57 13.57
CA MET A 89 11.59 -15.12 13.58
C MET A 89 12.10 -14.91 15.02
N ALA A 90 11.29 -14.34 15.91
CA ALA A 90 11.67 -14.16 17.31
C ALA A 90 11.88 -15.49 18.03
N GLU A 91 11.06 -16.52 17.73
CA GLU A 91 11.20 -17.87 18.28
C GLU A 91 12.48 -18.56 17.79
N THR A 92 12.76 -18.52 16.50
CA THR A 92 13.99 -19.09 15.91
C THR A 92 15.26 -18.36 16.39
N GLY A 93 15.21 -17.05 16.57
CA GLY A 93 16.30 -16.26 17.15
C GLY A 93 16.58 -16.59 18.62
N ARG A 94 15.54 -16.92 19.41
CA ARG A 94 15.69 -17.39 20.80
C ARG A 94 16.25 -18.82 20.87
N ALA A 95 15.85 -19.70 19.96
CA ALA A 95 16.35 -21.08 19.90
C ALA A 95 17.85 -21.15 19.53
N ARG A 96 18.37 -20.20 18.74
CA ARG A 96 19.81 -20.12 18.38
C ARG A 96 20.71 -19.51 19.46
N ARG A 97 20.16 -18.89 20.51
CA ARG A 97 20.92 -18.25 21.60
C ARG A 97 20.98 -19.07 22.89
N ARG A 98 20.39 -20.28 22.89
CA ARG A 98 20.50 -21.26 23.97
C ARG A 98 21.38 -22.41 23.50
#